data_AF-A0A1X7VHJ8-F1
#
_entry.id   AF-A0A1X7VHJ8-F1
#
_cell.length_a   1.000
_cell.length_b   1.000
_cell.length_c   1.000
_cell.angle_alpha   90.00
_cell.angle_beta   90.00
_cell.angle_gamma   90.00
#
_symmetry.space_group_name_H-M   'P 1'
#
loop_
_entity.id
_entity.type
_entity.pdbx_description
1 polymer ?
#
loop_
_entity_poly.entity_id
_entity_poly.type
_entity_poly.pdbx_seq_one_letter_code
_entity_poly.pdbx_strand_id
1 'polypeptide(L)' 'MTALNASISISFPPVGHTKFSPDWCFALIKQNFRKAEVDTLDDFIQVVEQSSAVNKAQPVGSSNGELIVETFYWSSYFAT' A
#
# COMPACT_ATOMS: atom_id res chain seq x y z
N MET A 1 -5.66 -3.41 12.07
CA MET A 1 -4.97 -2.68 13.16
C MET A 1 -3.98 -3.64 13.79
N THR A 2 -2.68 -3.39 13.71
CA THR A 2 -1.63 -4.32 14.18
C THR A 2 -1.40 -4.31 15.70
N ALA A 3 -2.25 -3.61 16.46
CA ALA A 3 -2.12 -3.39 17.91
C ALA A 3 -0.79 -2.75 18.37
N LEU A 4 0.01 -2.20 17.44
CA LEU A 4 1.29 -1.55 17.74
C LEU A 4 1.17 -0.16 18.36
N ASN A 5 -0.03 0.44 18.35
CA ASN A 5 -0.26 1.81 18.82
C ASN A 5 -1.34 1.84 19.90
N ALA A 6 -1.08 2.56 21.00
CA ALA A 6 -2.04 2.73 22.10
C ALA A 6 -3.21 3.67 21.72
N SER A 7 -2.98 4.60 20.80
CA SER A 7 -3.99 5.48 20.22
C SER A 7 -3.57 5.91 18.82
N ILE A 8 -4.54 6.32 18.01
CA ILE A 8 -4.30 6.86 16.66
C ILE A 8 -5.04 8.19 16.56
N SER A 9 -4.34 9.23 16.10
CA SER A 9 -4.96 10.51 15.74
C SER A 9 -5.24 10.52 14.25
N ILE A 10 -6.47 10.86 13.87
CA ILE A 10 -6.90 10.96 12.48
C ILE A 10 -7.17 12.43 12.17
N SER A 11 -6.43 12.98 11.21
CA SER A 11 -6.57 14.36 10.75
C SER A 11 -7.16 14.38 9.35
N PHE A 12 -8.20 15.19 9.13
CA PHE A 12 -8.81 15.37 7.82
C PHE A 12 -8.28 16.64 7.17
N PRO A 13 -7.72 16.56 5.95
CA PRO A 13 -7.29 17.76 5.24
C PRO A 13 -8.51 18.63 4.84
N PRO A 14 -8.33 19.95 4.73
CA PRO A 14 -9.38 20.84 4.20
C PRO A 14 -9.86 20.40 2.81
N VAL A 15 -11.14 20.61 2.53
CA VAL A 15 -11.74 20.29 1.23
C VAL A 15 -10.97 20.99 0.10
N GLY A 16 -10.66 20.23 -0.96
CA GLY A 16 -9.91 20.73 -2.12
C GLY A 16 -8.39 20.58 -2.00
N HIS A 17 -7.87 20.16 -0.85
CA HIS A 17 -6.44 19.87 -0.68
C HIS A 17 -6.11 18.46 -1.20
N THR A 18 -5.77 18.34 -2.47
CA THR A 18 -5.49 17.04 -3.12
C THR A 18 -4.03 16.59 -3.00
N LYS A 19 -3.17 17.37 -2.33
CA LYS A 19 -1.74 17.02 -2.14
C LYS A 19 -1.42 16.85 -0.67
N PHE A 20 -0.93 15.69 -0.26
CA PHE A 20 -0.43 15.44 1.09
C PHE A 20 0.94 14.76 1.00
N SER A 21 1.74 14.82 2.06
CA SER A 21 3.11 14.32 2.06
C SER A 21 3.25 12.88 1.52
N PRO A 22 2.33 11.94 1.81
CA PRO A 22 2.33 10.61 1.18
C PRO A 22 2.27 10.58 -0.36
N ASP A 23 1.80 11.62 -1.06
CA ASP A 23 1.74 11.63 -2.53
C ASP A 23 3.10 11.54 -3.19
N TRP A 24 4.12 12.09 -2.54
CA TRP A 24 5.51 11.95 -3.00
C TRP A 24 5.96 10.50 -2.97
N CYS A 25 5.58 9.74 -1.94
CA CYS A 25 5.89 8.32 -1.81
C CYS A 25 5.31 7.51 -2.99
N PHE A 26 4.08 7.80 -3.40
CA PHE A 26 3.46 7.16 -4.56
C PHE A 26 4.15 7.54 -5.87
N ALA A 27 4.61 8.78 -6.00
CA ALA A 27 5.36 9.21 -7.18
C ALA A 27 6.66 8.42 -7.34
N LEU A 28 7.38 8.17 -6.24
CA LEU A 28 8.62 7.38 -6.26
C LEU A 28 8.37 5.91 -6.64
N ILE A 29 7.32 5.28 -6.11
CA ILE A 29 6.94 3.92 -6.52
C ILE A 29 6.68 3.88 -8.03
N LYS A 30 5.89 4.83 -8.55
CA LYS A 30 5.60 4.93 -9.99
C LYS A 30 6.86 5.13 -10.83
N GLN A 31 7.80 5.94 -10.35
CA GLN A 31 9.07 6.18 -11.05
C GLN A 31 9.92 4.90 -11.13
N ASN A 32 9.97 4.14 -10.04
CA ASN A 32 10.72 2.88 -10.00
C ASN A 32 10.05 1.80 -10.86
N PHE A 33 8.73 1.66 -10.73
CA PHE A 33 7.92 0.71 -11.50
C PHE A 33 8.09 0.87 -13.02
N ARG A 34 8.14 2.11 -13.53
CA ARG A 34 8.31 2.38 -14.97
C ARG A 34 9.61 1.83 -15.58
N LYS A 35 10.59 1.49 -14.75
CA LYS A 35 11.91 0.99 -15.17
C LYS A 35 12.13 -0.47 -14.79
N ALA A 36 11.18 -1.08 -14.09
CA ALA A 36 11.27 -2.45 -13.62
C ALA A 36 10.48 -3.38 -14.55
N GLU A 37 11.00 -4.59 -14.74
CA GLU A 37 10.22 -5.73 -15.22
C GLU A 37 9.51 -6.34 -14.01
N VAL A 38 8.20 -6.54 -14.10
CA VAL A 38 7.35 -6.99 -12.98
C VAL A 38 6.40 -8.05 -13.50
N ASP A 39 6.74 -9.31 -13.27
CA ASP A 39 5.96 -10.47 -13.70
C ASP A 39 5.15 -11.07 -12.54
N THR A 40 5.61 -10.86 -11.31
CA THR A 40 5.06 -11.44 -10.10
C THR A 40 4.75 -10.40 -9.03
N LEU A 41 4.00 -10.81 -8.01
CA LEU A 41 3.76 -9.98 -6.83
C LEU A 41 5.07 -9.70 -6.07
N ASP A 42 6.00 -10.66 -6.05
CA ASP A 42 7.30 -10.51 -5.41
C ASP A 42 8.17 -9.48 -6.11
N ASP A 43 8.12 -9.41 -7.44
CA ASP A 43 8.81 -8.36 -8.21
C ASP A 43 8.25 -6.97 -7.84
N PHE A 44 6.92 -6.87 -7.69
CA PHE A 44 6.30 -5.62 -7.28
C PHE A 44 6.64 -5.23 -5.83
N ILE A 45 6.76 -6.21 -4.92
CA ILE A 45 7.27 -5.97 -3.56
C ILE A 45 8.65 -5.33 -3.61
N GLN A 46 9.54 -5.83 -4.48
CA GLN A 46 10.88 -5.25 -4.65
C GLN A 46 10.81 -3.82 -5.18
N VAL A 47 9.92 -3.53 -6.14
CA VAL A 47 9.72 -2.16 -6.65
C VAL A 47 9.35 -1.20 -5.52
N VAL A 48 8.46 -1.61 -4.61
CA VAL A 48 8.04 -0.79 -3.47
C VAL A 48 9.19 -0.59 -2.48
N GLU A 49 9.85 -1.66 -2.04
CA GLU A 49 10.95 -1.58 -1.06
C GLU A 49 12.16 -0.78 -1.59
N GLN A 50 12.42 -0.82 -2.89
CA GLN A 50 13.53 -0.08 -3.50
C GLN A 50 13.18 1.39 -3.85
N SER A 51 11.90 1.76 -3.80
CA SER A 51 11.47 3.10 -4.23
C SER A 51 11.83 4.21 -3.24
N SER A 52 11.89 3.93 -1.93
CA SER A 52 12.22 4.89 -0.88
C SER A 52 12.40 4.21 0.48
N ALA A 53 13.19 4.80 1.37
CA ALA A 53 13.37 4.31 2.74
C ALA A 53 12.06 4.29 3.56
N VAL A 54 11.09 5.15 3.21
CA VAL A 54 9.79 5.24 3.90
C VAL A 54 8.71 4.35 3.30
N ASN A 55 8.95 3.75 2.14
CA ASN A 55 8.00 2.82 1.52
C ASN A 55 8.24 1.42 2.07
N LYS A 56 7.17 0.77 2.48
CA LYS A 56 7.16 -0.58 3.03
C LYS A 56 6.07 -1.38 2.34
N ALA A 57 6.45 -2.47 1.70
CA ALA A 57 5.49 -3.38 1.10
C ALA A 57 4.77 -4.16 2.22
N GLN A 58 3.46 -4.31 2.08
CA GLN A 58 2.62 -5.09 3.00
C GLN A 58 1.72 -6.00 2.15
N PRO A 59 2.23 -7.16 1.69
CA PRO A 59 1.42 -8.10 0.94
C PRO A 59 0.33 -8.68 1.86
N VAL A 60 -0.89 -8.76 1.34
CA VAL A 60 -2.04 -9.31 2.07
C VAL A 60 -2.24 -10.81 1.81
N GLY A 61 -1.63 -11.33 0.74
CA GLY A 61 -1.59 -12.74 0.40
C GLY A 61 -0.52 -13.05 -0.63
N SER A 62 -0.29 -14.33 -0.89
CA SER A 62 0.71 -14.82 -1.84
C SER A 62 0.08 -15.34 -3.14
N SER A 63 0.91 -15.53 -4.16
CA SER A 63 0.52 -16.15 -5.45
C SER A 63 -0.03 -17.58 -5.28
N ASN A 64 0.28 -18.25 -4.17
CA ASN A 64 -0.18 -19.60 -3.86
C ASN A 64 -1.53 -19.62 -3.11
N GLY A 65 -2.17 -18.46 -2.92
CA GLY A 65 -3.44 -18.33 -2.19
C GLY A 65 -3.30 -18.29 -0.67
N GLU A 66 -2.07 -18.14 -0.15
CA GLU A 66 -1.85 -17.93 1.27
C GLU A 66 -2.35 -16.54 1.67
N LEU A 67 -3.08 -16.44 2.78
CA LEU A 67 -3.50 -15.17 3.36
C LEU A 67 -2.49 -14.76 4.43
N ILE A 68 -1.82 -13.62 4.22
CA ILE A 68 -0.80 -13.09 5.14
C ILE A 68 -1.42 -12.11 6.14
N VAL A 69 -2.35 -11.29 5.66
CA VAL A 69 -3.06 -10.30 6.48
C VAL A 69 -4.56 -10.46 6.25
N GLU A 70 -5.31 -10.70 7.33
CA GLU A 70 -6.77 -10.69 7.26
C GLU A 70 -7.26 -9.35 6.72
N THR A 71 -7.95 -9.40 5.59
CA THR A 71 -8.52 -8.22 4.94
C THR A 71 -10.00 -8.44 4.71
N PHE A 72 -10.79 -7.39 4.97
CA PHE A 72 -12.22 -7.41 4.68
C PHE A 72 -12.42 -7.31 3.18
N TYR A 73 -13.14 -8.26 2.60
CA TYR A 73 -13.50 -8.24 1.18
C TYR A 73 -14.68 -7.27 0.98
N TRP A 74 -14.36 -5.97 0.96
CA TRP A 74 -15.37 -4.91 0.88
C TRP A 74 -16.28 -5.03 -0.35
N SER A 75 -15.76 -5.58 -1.45
CA SER A 75 -16.53 -5.82 -2.67
C SER A 75 -17.71 -6.78 -2.45
N SER A 76 -17.55 -7.84 -1.65
CA SER A 76 -18.71 -8.69 -1.30
C SER A 76 -19.62 -8.03 -0.29
N TYR A 77 -19.06 -7.26 0.65
CA TYR A 77 -19.85 -6.58 1.66
C TYR A 77 -20.82 -5.55 1.07
N PHE A 78 -20.42 -4.84 0.02
CA PHE A 78 -21.25 -3.85 -0.68
C PHE A 78 -21.94 -4.38 -1.94
N ALA A 79 -21.80 -5.68 -2.25
CA ALA A 79 -22.55 -6.32 -3.32
C ALA A 79 -24.02 -6.49 -2.88
N THR A 80 -24.79 -5.43 -3.09
CA THR A 80 -26.24 -5.37 -2.92
C THR A 80 -26.87 -5.03 -4.25
#